data_AF-A0A2G7FGY9-F1
#
_entry.id   AF-A0A2G7FGY9-F1
#
_cell.length_a   1.000
_cell.length_b   1.000
_cell.length_c   1.000
_cell.angle_alpha   90.00
_cell.angle_beta   90.00
_cell.angle_gamma   90.00
#
_symmetry.space_group_name_H-M   'P 1'
#
loop_
_entity.id
_entity.type
_entity.pdbx_description
1 polymer ?
#
loop_
_entity_poly.entity_id
_entity_poly.type
_entity_poly.pdbx_seq_one_letter_code
_entity_poly.pdbx_strand_id
1 'polypeptide(L)'
;MSNISDLQPIATGTGRQLVVRGKANLQPPVSSVVWTSDEFTSFYLNAKCQDFITRYYGRSITIPDDPNIIHVNRKLLRLTFEHPYLMHASLAVALTYDRHLNSSGCHRSLEECYHWSQSTALLNRRLREPIRAKDKDPIWGTAAALAILSFSSPDARTQEESWPLKSSDLSDLDWVRMSKAKMSLWHIVNPLRPDSLFSVMAGTFAQMQSPLPERGIDGIPLPLAAICLLNDSSTAKSNPYFDAAHALCQILGRPDSEVTSGQTQLFMRSSMALSKTCSEIRILWRFCCCIYGTAK
;
A
#
# COMPACT_ATOMS: atom_id res chain seq x y z
N MET A 1 51.87 26.24 3.41
CA MET A 1 51.10 27.45 3.75
C MET A 1 51.17 28.35 2.54
N SER A 2 50.12 28.34 1.72
CA SER A 2 50.09 29.06 0.44
C SER A 2 48.87 29.95 0.38
N ASN A 3 49.16 31.17 -0.10
CA ASN A 3 48.32 32.34 -0.22
C ASN A 3 46.97 32.11 -0.91
N ILE A 4 45.98 32.85 -0.41
CA ILE A 4 44.78 33.24 -1.16
C ILE A 4 45.22 34.19 -2.28
N SER A 5 44.68 34.02 -3.48
CA SER A 5 44.68 35.08 -4.48
C SER A 5 43.32 35.10 -5.18
N ASP A 6 42.79 36.32 -5.18
CA ASP A 6 41.46 36.71 -5.61
C ASP A 6 41.18 36.45 -7.08
N LEU A 7 39.89 36.23 -7.32
CA LEU A 7 39.22 36.16 -8.60
C LEU A 7 39.29 37.50 -9.34
N GLN A 8 39.56 37.47 -10.65
CA GLN A 8 38.82 38.13 -11.76
C GLN A 8 39.68 38.21 -13.05
N PRO A 9 39.12 38.51 -14.24
CA PRO A 9 37.93 37.99 -14.94
C PRO A 9 38.29 37.67 -16.43
N ILE A 10 37.31 37.69 -17.36
CA ILE A 10 37.38 37.61 -18.86
C ILE A 10 36.97 36.20 -19.37
N ALA A 11 36.05 35.97 -20.31
CA ALA A 11 35.39 36.80 -21.32
C ALA A 11 33.96 36.30 -21.64
N THR A 12 33.18 37.24 -22.16
CA THR A 12 31.85 37.17 -22.76
C THR A 12 31.78 36.44 -24.11
N GLY A 13 30.62 35.81 -24.38
CA GLY A 13 30.17 35.33 -25.69
C GLY A 13 29.89 33.82 -25.65
N THR A 14 28.69 33.30 -25.82
CA THR A 14 27.70 33.61 -26.87
C THR A 14 26.32 33.17 -26.39
N GLY A 15 25.32 34.02 -26.61
CA GLY A 15 23.95 33.82 -26.16
C GLY A 15 23.28 32.59 -26.76
N ARG A 16 22.54 31.85 -25.92
CA ARG A 16 21.46 30.98 -26.35
C ARG A 16 20.18 31.41 -25.64
N GLN A 17 19.32 31.98 -26.46
CA GLN A 17 17.96 32.44 -26.26
C GLN A 17 17.19 31.61 -25.21
N LEU A 18 16.81 32.27 -24.10
CA LEU A 18 15.79 31.79 -23.18
C LEU A 18 14.46 31.74 -23.96
N VAL A 19 14.04 30.53 -24.31
CA VAL A 19 12.68 30.28 -24.78
C VAL A 19 11.75 30.58 -23.61
N VAL A 20 11.11 31.75 -23.67
CA VAL A 20 9.96 32.11 -22.83
C VAL A 20 8.90 31.04 -23.10
N ARG A 21 8.80 30.07 -22.19
CA ARG A 21 7.72 29.09 -22.19
C ARG A 21 6.42 29.88 -22.08
N GLY A 22 5.65 29.85 -23.16
CA GLY A 22 4.46 30.66 -23.34
C GLY A 22 3.53 30.60 -22.13
N LYS A 23 2.90 31.74 -21.84
CA LYS A 23 1.78 31.87 -20.90
C LYS A 23 0.88 30.65 -21.07
N ALA A 24 0.87 29.78 -20.06
CA ALA A 24 -0.14 28.76 -19.97
C ALA A 24 -1.47 29.50 -19.92
N ASN A 25 -2.26 29.40 -20.99
CA ASN A 25 -3.64 29.83 -20.96
C ASN A 25 -4.27 29.07 -19.79
N LEU A 26 -4.61 29.82 -18.73
CA LEU A 26 -5.41 29.33 -17.62
C LEU A 26 -6.73 28.91 -18.25
N GLN A 27 -6.86 27.62 -18.56
CA GLN A 27 -8.17 27.06 -18.84
C GLN A 27 -9.05 27.35 -17.61
N PRO A 28 -10.30 27.81 -17.81
CA PRO A 28 -11.21 27.97 -16.70
C PRO A 28 -11.32 26.63 -15.97
N PRO A 29 -11.34 26.62 -14.62
CA PRO A 29 -11.50 25.39 -13.87
C PRO A 29 -12.78 24.72 -14.35
N VAL A 30 -12.68 23.45 -14.71
CA VAL A 30 -13.84 22.65 -15.11
C VAL A 30 -14.85 22.72 -13.96
N SER A 31 -15.95 23.43 -14.18
CA SER A 31 -17.05 23.63 -13.23
C SER A 31 -17.88 22.35 -12.99
N SER A 32 -17.34 21.17 -13.24
CA SER A 32 -18.00 19.93 -12.83
C SER A 32 -17.58 19.66 -11.39
N VAL A 33 -18.42 20.09 -10.45
CA VAL A 33 -18.34 19.65 -9.06
C VAL A 33 -18.55 18.14 -9.09
N VAL A 34 -17.46 17.38 -9.11
CA VAL A 34 -17.56 15.93 -9.08
C VAL A 34 -17.95 15.56 -7.65
N TRP A 35 -19.19 15.10 -7.47
CA TRP A 35 -19.68 14.59 -6.21
C TRP A 35 -19.45 13.08 -6.13
N THR A 36 -19.11 12.59 -4.95
CA THR A 36 -19.45 11.22 -4.56
C THR A 36 -20.64 11.28 -3.63
N SER A 37 -21.64 10.45 -3.87
CA SER A 37 -22.80 10.39 -2.98
C SER A 37 -23.43 9.01 -2.98
N ASP A 38 -23.89 8.60 -1.81
CA ASP A 38 -24.86 7.52 -1.65
C ASP A 38 -26.19 8.08 -1.12
N GLU A 39 -27.12 7.19 -0.75
CA GLU A 39 -28.45 7.56 -0.21
C GLU A 39 -28.37 8.41 1.09
N PHE A 40 -27.23 8.43 1.78
CA PHE A 40 -27.10 9.03 3.12
C PHE A 40 -25.92 10.00 3.28
N THR A 41 -24.96 10.00 2.36
CA THR A 41 -23.68 10.70 2.48
C THR A 41 -23.32 11.34 1.15
N SER A 42 -22.91 12.60 1.16
CA SER A 42 -22.36 13.29 0.00
C SER A 42 -21.01 13.92 0.35
N PHE A 43 -20.04 13.84 -0.55
CA PHE A 43 -18.76 14.51 -0.43
C PHE A 43 -18.39 15.23 -1.73
N TYR A 44 -17.91 16.47 -1.57
CA TYR A 44 -17.52 17.35 -2.67
C TYR A 44 -16.02 17.31 -2.88
N LEU A 45 -15.60 16.88 -4.08
CA LEU A 45 -14.18 16.86 -4.44
C LEU A 45 -13.69 18.28 -4.71
N ASN A 46 -12.77 18.77 -3.87
CA ASN A 46 -12.03 19.99 -4.18
C ASN A 46 -11.05 19.77 -5.36
N ALA A 47 -10.52 20.85 -5.93
CA ALA A 47 -9.65 20.79 -7.10
C ALA A 47 -8.43 19.87 -6.90
N LYS A 48 -7.85 19.85 -5.69
CA LYS A 48 -6.72 18.97 -5.32
C LYS A 48 -7.12 17.49 -5.36
N CYS A 49 -8.27 17.14 -4.80
CA CYS A 49 -8.80 15.78 -4.81
C CYS A 49 -9.13 15.29 -6.22
N GLN A 50 -9.70 16.16 -7.06
CA GLN A 50 -9.99 15.84 -8.47
C GLN A 50 -8.71 15.55 -9.26
N ASP A 51 -7.69 16.39 -9.08
CA ASP A 51 -6.37 16.22 -9.69
C ASP A 51 -5.71 14.92 -9.23
N PHE A 52 -5.72 14.60 -7.94
CA PHE A 52 -5.15 13.35 -7.42
C PHE A 52 -5.83 12.11 -7.96
N ILE A 53 -7.16 12.07 -7.96
CA ILE A 53 -7.90 10.94 -8.51
C ILE A 53 -7.55 10.75 -10.00
N THR A 54 -7.54 11.84 -10.77
CA THR A 54 -7.25 11.78 -12.21
C THR A 54 -5.81 11.37 -12.47
N ARG A 55 -4.85 11.91 -11.72
CA ARG A 55 -3.43 11.61 -11.87
C ARG A 55 -3.10 10.18 -11.46
N TYR A 56 -3.56 9.73 -10.29
CA TYR A 56 -3.17 8.45 -9.70
C TYR A 56 -3.97 7.27 -10.25
N TYR A 57 -5.29 7.41 -10.43
CA TYR A 57 -6.14 6.34 -10.97
C TYR A 57 -6.30 6.42 -12.50
N GLY A 58 -6.25 7.61 -13.09
CA GLY A 58 -6.32 7.79 -14.54
C GLY A 58 -5.01 7.41 -15.26
N ARG A 59 -3.84 7.63 -14.63
CA ARG A 59 -2.53 7.31 -15.21
C ARG A 59 -1.86 6.05 -14.65
N SER A 60 -2.56 5.29 -13.79
CA SER A 60 -2.13 4.00 -13.21
C SER A 60 -0.80 4.09 -12.46
N ILE A 61 -0.89 4.51 -11.22
CA ILE A 61 0.28 4.58 -10.36
C ILE A 61 0.32 3.33 -9.50
N THR A 62 1.34 2.47 -9.71
CA THR A 62 2.21 1.85 -8.68
C THR A 62 2.94 0.58 -9.11
N ILE A 63 2.59 -0.07 -10.23
CA ILE A 63 3.31 -1.27 -10.69
C ILE A 63 3.57 -1.13 -12.19
N PRO A 64 4.81 -1.29 -12.69
CA PRO A 64 5.03 -1.37 -14.12
C PRO A 64 4.24 -2.56 -14.66
N ASP A 65 3.29 -2.28 -15.55
CA ASP A 65 2.73 -3.24 -16.50
C ASP A 65 1.95 -4.47 -15.96
N ASP A 66 1.31 -4.42 -14.79
CA ASP A 66 0.26 -5.42 -14.46
C ASP A 66 -1.09 -4.99 -15.09
N PRO A 67 -1.52 -5.62 -16.20
CA PRO A 67 -2.75 -5.26 -16.88
C PRO A 67 -4.00 -5.48 -16.02
N ASN A 68 -3.96 -6.43 -15.07
CA ASN A 68 -5.09 -6.75 -14.21
C ASN A 68 -5.27 -5.66 -13.14
N ILE A 69 -4.18 -5.18 -12.53
CA ILE A 69 -4.24 -4.07 -11.57
C ILE A 69 -4.72 -2.79 -12.26
N ILE A 70 -4.23 -2.50 -13.47
CA ILE A 70 -4.70 -1.35 -14.27
C ILE A 70 -6.20 -1.46 -14.54
N HIS A 71 -6.66 -2.65 -14.94
CA HIS A 71 -8.08 -2.92 -15.17
C HIS A 71 -8.92 -2.65 -13.91
N VAL A 72 -8.51 -3.25 -12.78
CA VAL A 72 -9.19 -3.10 -11.48
C VAL A 72 -9.25 -1.64 -11.06
N ASN A 73 -8.12 -0.91 -11.09
CA ASN A 73 -8.06 0.49 -10.66
C ASN A 73 -8.95 1.41 -11.52
N ARG A 74 -8.98 1.21 -12.84
CA ARG A 74 -9.86 1.97 -13.73
C ARG A 74 -11.34 1.72 -13.47
N LYS A 75 -11.71 0.49 -13.11
CA LYS A 75 -13.10 0.13 -12.80
C LYS A 75 -13.50 0.59 -11.40
N LEU A 76 -12.63 0.41 -10.41
CA LEU A 76 -12.82 0.93 -9.05
C LEU A 76 -12.98 2.45 -9.03
N LEU A 77 -12.23 3.18 -9.88
CA LEU A 77 -12.40 4.62 -10.04
C LEU A 77 -13.83 5.02 -10.40
N ARG A 78 -14.56 4.20 -11.17
CA ARG A 78 -15.97 4.53 -11.47
C ARG A 78 -16.84 4.37 -10.23
N LEU A 79 -16.58 3.33 -9.43
CA LEU A 79 -17.30 3.03 -8.20
C LEU A 79 -17.07 4.07 -7.09
N THR A 80 -15.95 4.79 -7.09
CA THR A 80 -15.71 5.83 -6.08
C THR A 80 -16.79 6.92 -6.11
N PHE A 81 -17.35 7.25 -7.27
CA PHE A 81 -18.39 8.26 -7.40
C PHE A 81 -19.75 7.83 -6.82
N GLU A 82 -19.98 6.53 -6.66
CA GLU A 82 -21.21 5.96 -6.09
C GLU A 82 -21.04 5.49 -4.63
N HIS A 83 -19.79 5.43 -4.15
CA HIS A 83 -19.44 4.87 -2.85
C HIS A 83 -18.47 5.79 -2.09
N PRO A 84 -18.99 6.69 -1.23
CA PRO A 84 -18.17 7.67 -0.52
C PRO A 84 -17.04 7.05 0.32
N TYR A 85 -17.27 5.91 0.97
CA TYR A 85 -16.22 5.21 1.72
C TYR A 85 -15.03 4.77 0.84
N LEU A 86 -15.31 4.34 -0.40
CA LEU A 86 -14.29 4.00 -1.38
C LEU A 86 -13.59 5.25 -1.92
N MET A 87 -14.32 6.35 -2.16
CA MET A 87 -13.73 7.62 -2.56
C MET A 87 -12.72 8.12 -1.52
N HIS A 88 -13.12 8.18 -0.26
CA HIS A 88 -12.25 8.63 0.82
C HIS A 88 -11.02 7.72 0.96
N ALA A 89 -11.16 6.39 0.88
CA ALA A 89 -10.01 5.50 0.93
C ALA A 89 -9.07 5.71 -0.28
N SER A 90 -9.64 5.93 -1.47
CA SER A 90 -8.88 6.15 -2.70
C SER A 90 -8.06 7.45 -2.64
N LEU A 91 -8.65 8.51 -2.07
CA LEU A 91 -7.98 9.78 -1.83
C LEU A 91 -6.88 9.68 -0.78
N ALA A 92 -7.12 8.95 0.30
CA ALA A 92 -6.09 8.69 1.30
C ALA A 92 -4.89 7.96 0.68
N VAL A 93 -5.11 6.90 -0.12
CA VAL A 93 -4.02 6.19 -0.82
C VAL A 93 -3.27 7.13 -1.75
N ALA A 94 -3.98 7.97 -2.51
CA ALA A 94 -3.37 8.94 -3.41
C ALA A 94 -2.50 9.97 -2.65
N LEU A 95 -2.98 10.48 -1.51
CA LEU A 95 -2.25 11.39 -0.64
C LEU A 95 -1.00 10.75 -0.04
N THR A 96 -1.11 9.51 0.45
CA THR A 96 0.03 8.75 0.97
C THR A 96 1.10 8.53 -0.10
N TYR A 97 0.67 8.19 -1.31
CA TYR A 97 1.60 7.99 -2.41
C TYR A 97 2.25 9.31 -2.88
N ASP A 98 1.47 10.40 -2.95
CA ASP A 98 2.01 11.72 -3.26
C ASP A 98 3.05 12.17 -2.23
N ARG A 99 2.79 11.92 -0.93
CA ARG A 99 3.75 12.15 0.15
C ARG A 99 5.01 11.33 -0.06
N HIS A 100 4.89 10.05 -0.41
CA HIS A 100 6.05 9.20 -0.70
C HIS A 100 6.93 9.74 -1.84
N LEU A 101 6.33 10.29 -2.90
CA LEU A 101 7.10 10.84 -4.03
C LEU A 101 7.69 12.24 -3.76
N ASN A 102 6.95 13.10 -3.06
CA ASN A 102 7.21 14.55 -3.06
C ASN A 102 7.65 15.09 -1.69
N SER A 103 7.52 14.33 -0.60
CA SER A 103 7.81 14.81 0.75
C SER A 103 9.01 14.08 1.36
N SER A 104 9.85 14.84 2.06
CA SER A 104 10.86 14.29 2.98
C SER A 104 10.32 13.99 4.38
N GLY A 105 9.05 14.31 4.65
CA GLY A 105 8.41 14.15 5.95
C GLY A 105 7.72 12.80 6.14
N CYS A 106 7.88 12.21 7.32
CA CYS A 106 7.26 10.92 7.69
C CYS A 106 5.75 11.04 8.00
N HIS A 107 5.30 12.20 8.50
CA HIS A 107 3.95 12.33 9.04
C HIS A 107 2.87 12.50 7.98
N ARG A 108 1.72 11.86 8.25
CA ARG A 108 0.49 12.02 7.48
C ARG A 108 0.03 13.48 7.53
N SER A 109 -0.45 13.99 6.39
CA SER A 109 -1.09 15.31 6.39
C SER A 109 -2.45 15.24 7.08
N LEU A 110 -2.96 16.40 7.52
CA LEU A 110 -4.32 16.48 8.09
C LEU A 110 -5.38 15.96 7.09
N GLU A 111 -5.14 16.19 5.80
CA GLU A 111 -6.03 15.75 4.72
C GLU A 111 -5.97 14.23 4.55
N GLU A 112 -4.78 13.62 4.62
CA GLU A 112 -4.61 12.15 4.61
C GLU A 112 -5.38 11.52 5.78
N CYS A 113 -5.20 12.07 6.99
CA CYS A 113 -5.92 11.63 8.20
C CYS A 113 -7.43 11.79 8.07
N TYR A 114 -7.91 12.91 7.50
CA TYR A 114 -9.33 13.16 7.27
C TYR A 114 -9.94 12.08 6.36
N HIS A 115 -9.34 11.85 5.18
CA HIS A 115 -9.85 10.88 4.23
C HIS A 115 -9.77 9.44 4.76
N TRP A 116 -8.69 9.09 5.46
CA TRP A 116 -8.60 7.79 6.13
C TRP A 116 -9.74 7.64 7.14
N SER A 117 -9.89 8.57 8.08
CA SER A 117 -10.91 8.51 9.14
C SER A 117 -12.33 8.39 8.56
N GLN A 118 -12.67 9.22 7.57
CA GLN A 118 -13.97 9.16 6.90
C GLN A 118 -14.21 7.81 6.21
N SER A 119 -13.20 7.27 5.51
CA SER A 119 -13.33 5.97 4.86
C SER A 119 -13.61 4.84 5.85
N THR A 120 -12.91 4.84 7.00
CA THR A 120 -13.10 3.85 8.06
C THR A 120 -14.49 3.96 8.69
N ALA A 121 -14.93 5.19 9.01
CA ALA A 121 -16.24 5.41 9.63
C ALA A 121 -17.39 5.00 8.70
N LEU A 122 -17.32 5.39 7.42
CA LEU A 122 -18.35 5.08 6.43
C LEU A 122 -18.36 3.60 6.06
N LEU A 123 -17.19 2.95 5.94
CA LEU A 123 -17.12 1.51 5.72
C LEU A 123 -17.71 0.74 6.91
N ASN A 124 -17.40 1.14 8.15
CA ASN A 124 -17.97 0.52 9.35
C ASN A 124 -19.50 0.64 9.36
N ARG A 125 -20.04 1.83 9.02
CA ARG A 125 -21.49 2.01 8.85
C ARG A 125 -22.05 1.08 7.77
N ARG A 126 -21.41 1.00 6.60
CA ARG A 126 -21.87 0.12 5.52
C ARG A 126 -21.86 -1.35 5.93
N LEU A 127 -20.84 -1.81 6.66
CA LEU A 127 -20.73 -3.22 7.10
C LEU A 127 -21.80 -3.64 8.14
N ARG A 128 -22.51 -2.69 8.76
CA ARG A 128 -23.64 -2.97 9.66
C ARG A 128 -24.95 -3.24 8.92
N GLU A 129 -25.01 -2.89 7.64
CA GLU A 129 -26.17 -3.08 6.78
C GLU A 129 -26.04 -4.36 5.92
N PRO A 130 -27.14 -5.01 5.52
CA PRO A 130 -27.10 -6.17 4.63
C PRO A 130 -26.25 -5.90 3.37
N ILE A 131 -25.28 -6.77 3.08
CA ILE A 131 -24.36 -6.63 1.94
C ILE A 131 -25.03 -7.19 0.68
N ARG A 132 -25.33 -6.34 -0.30
CA ARG A 132 -25.92 -6.75 -1.59
C ARG A 132 -24.81 -6.94 -2.62
N ALA A 133 -25.14 -7.52 -3.77
CA ALA A 133 -24.17 -7.81 -4.84
C ALA A 133 -23.37 -6.56 -5.27
N LYS A 134 -24.04 -5.41 -5.45
CA LYS A 134 -23.41 -4.14 -5.84
C LYS A 134 -22.37 -3.60 -4.84
N ASP A 135 -22.48 -3.99 -3.58
CA ASP A 135 -21.61 -3.46 -2.52
C ASP A 135 -20.30 -4.25 -2.36
N LYS A 136 -20.22 -5.45 -2.93
CA LYS A 136 -19.12 -6.39 -2.67
C LYS A 136 -17.77 -5.88 -3.16
N ASP A 137 -17.68 -5.39 -4.39
CA ASP A 137 -16.41 -4.87 -4.94
C ASP A 137 -15.98 -3.55 -4.28
N PRO A 138 -16.87 -2.57 -4.07
CA PRO A 138 -16.53 -1.40 -3.28
C PRO A 138 -16.01 -1.73 -1.88
N ILE A 139 -16.68 -2.63 -1.15
CA ILE A 139 -16.25 -3.07 0.20
C ILE A 139 -14.86 -3.70 0.14
N TRP A 140 -14.63 -4.61 -0.81
CA TRP A 140 -13.33 -5.27 -0.96
C TRP A 140 -12.23 -4.26 -1.33
N GLY A 141 -12.51 -3.34 -2.26
CA GLY A 141 -11.60 -2.28 -2.67
C GLY A 141 -11.23 -1.34 -1.53
N THR A 142 -12.20 -0.92 -0.72
CA THR A 142 -11.94 -0.07 0.46
C THR A 142 -11.14 -0.81 1.53
N ALA A 143 -11.47 -2.07 1.82
CA ALA A 143 -10.71 -2.86 2.78
C ALA A 143 -9.27 -3.12 2.31
N ALA A 144 -9.05 -3.33 1.01
CA ALA A 144 -7.72 -3.41 0.42
C ALA A 144 -6.95 -2.09 0.54
N ALA A 145 -7.59 -0.95 0.25
CA ALA A 145 -6.99 0.36 0.40
C ALA A 145 -6.61 0.68 1.86
N LEU A 146 -7.48 0.35 2.83
CA LEU A 146 -7.18 0.49 4.26
C LEU A 146 -6.00 -0.40 4.71
N ALA A 147 -5.91 -1.63 4.17
CA ALA A 147 -4.75 -2.49 4.42
C ALA A 147 -3.45 -1.89 3.84
N ILE A 148 -3.51 -1.32 2.63
CA ILE A 148 -2.36 -0.61 2.04
C ILE A 148 -1.97 0.59 2.92
N LEU A 149 -2.95 1.41 3.32
CA LEU A 149 -2.73 2.59 4.17
C LEU A 149 -2.07 2.25 5.51
N SER A 150 -2.54 1.17 6.16
CA SER A 150 -1.96 0.68 7.41
C SER A 150 -0.50 0.24 7.26
N PHE A 151 -0.11 -0.17 6.06
CA PHE A 151 1.25 -0.57 5.74
C PHE A 151 2.13 0.63 5.32
N SER A 152 1.53 1.64 4.65
CA SER A 152 2.23 2.73 3.99
C SER A 152 2.50 3.97 4.81
N SER A 153 2.05 3.97 6.05
CA SER A 153 2.16 5.14 6.91
C SER A 153 2.62 4.73 8.31
N PRO A 154 3.84 4.17 8.48
CA PRO A 154 4.43 4.03 9.80
C PRO A 154 4.69 5.43 10.38
N ASP A 155 4.37 5.63 11.66
CA ASP A 155 4.64 6.90 12.36
C ASP A 155 6.09 7.03 12.84
N ALA A 156 6.97 6.09 12.47
CA ALA A 156 8.36 6.02 12.85
C ALA A 156 9.28 6.69 11.82
N ARG A 157 10.25 7.49 12.31
CA ARG A 157 11.27 8.18 11.51
C ARG A 157 12.60 7.45 11.47
N THR A 158 12.91 6.70 12.52
CA THR A 158 14.10 5.86 12.60
C THR A 158 13.73 4.39 12.80
N GLN A 159 14.73 3.52 12.66
CA GLN A 159 14.55 2.11 12.90
C GLN A 159 14.13 1.84 14.36
N GLU A 160 14.71 2.59 15.30
CA GLU A 160 14.48 2.49 16.75
C GLU A 160 13.06 2.94 17.15
N GLU A 161 12.47 3.86 16.40
CA GLU A 161 11.08 4.30 16.59
C GLU A 161 10.06 3.30 16.02
N SER A 162 10.50 2.29 15.26
CA SER A 162 9.64 1.28 14.66
C SER A 162 9.46 0.09 15.59
N TRP A 163 8.28 -0.53 15.58
CA TRP A 163 8.09 -1.83 16.21
C TRP A 163 9.04 -2.86 15.57
N PRO A 164 9.67 -3.78 16.33
CA PRO A 164 9.60 -3.94 17.80
C PRO A 164 10.62 -3.15 18.64
N LEU A 165 11.41 -2.25 18.06
CA LEU A 165 12.49 -1.57 18.80
C LEU A 165 11.97 -0.50 19.76
N LYS A 166 10.83 0.13 19.45
CA LYS A 166 10.15 1.04 20.37
C LYS A 166 9.39 0.28 21.47
N SER A 167 9.01 1.00 22.53
CA SER A 167 8.07 0.49 23.52
C SER A 167 6.74 0.12 22.87
N SER A 168 6.15 -0.99 23.32
CA SER A 168 4.86 -1.47 22.81
C SER A 168 3.77 -0.39 22.86
N ASP A 169 3.04 -0.25 21.76
CA ASP A 169 1.92 0.67 21.58
C ASP A 169 0.70 -0.07 21.03
N LEU A 170 -0.50 0.46 21.26
CA LEU A 170 -1.75 -0.09 20.74
C LEU A 170 -1.78 -0.13 19.21
N SER A 171 -1.09 0.81 18.55
CA SER A 171 -0.97 0.87 17.09
C SER A 171 -0.03 -0.19 16.49
N ASP A 172 0.73 -0.90 17.32
CA ASP A 172 1.68 -1.90 16.84
C ASP A 172 0.94 -3.04 16.13
N LEU A 173 1.46 -3.41 14.96
CA LEU A 173 0.90 -4.47 14.11
C LEU A 173 -0.49 -4.16 13.54
N ASP A 174 -0.92 -2.89 13.49
CA ASP A 174 -2.19 -2.51 12.87
C ASP A 174 -2.32 -2.99 11.42
N TRP A 175 -1.21 -3.06 10.68
CA TRP A 175 -1.18 -3.63 9.33
C TRP A 175 -1.54 -5.13 9.31
N VAL A 176 -1.14 -5.90 10.35
CA VAL A 176 -1.51 -7.33 10.49
C VAL A 176 -3.00 -7.42 10.78
N ARG A 177 -3.48 -6.63 11.73
CA ARG A 177 -4.89 -6.62 12.15
C ARG A 177 -5.81 -6.21 11.01
N MET A 178 -5.44 -5.17 10.27
CA MET A 178 -6.17 -4.69 9.11
C MET A 178 -6.19 -5.72 7.98
N SER A 179 -5.06 -6.38 7.72
CA SER A 179 -5.00 -7.44 6.73
C SER A 179 -5.87 -8.64 7.12
N LYS A 180 -5.91 -9.02 8.40
CA LYS A 180 -6.83 -10.03 8.93
C LYS A 180 -8.30 -9.61 8.80
N ALA A 181 -8.60 -8.36 9.13
CA ALA A 181 -9.94 -7.78 9.00
C ALA A 181 -10.42 -7.74 7.54
N LYS A 182 -9.54 -7.43 6.60
CA LYS A 182 -9.84 -7.58 5.17
C LYS A 182 -10.15 -9.03 4.83
N MET A 183 -9.33 -9.97 5.27
CA MET A 183 -9.50 -11.39 4.95
C MET A 183 -10.76 -12.01 5.54
N SER A 184 -11.30 -11.50 6.66
CA SER A 184 -12.59 -11.98 7.18
C SER A 184 -13.77 -11.67 6.24
N LEU A 185 -13.63 -10.70 5.34
CA LEU A 185 -14.63 -10.38 4.31
C LEU A 185 -14.58 -11.35 3.12
N TRP A 186 -13.53 -12.17 2.99
CA TRP A 186 -13.27 -12.99 1.80
C TRP A 186 -14.48 -13.80 1.33
N HIS A 187 -15.11 -14.55 2.23
CA HIS A 187 -16.25 -15.40 1.88
C HIS A 187 -17.55 -14.61 1.67
N ILE A 188 -17.66 -13.41 2.26
CA ILE A 188 -18.85 -12.56 2.16
C ILE A 188 -18.88 -11.86 0.80
N VAL A 189 -17.76 -11.22 0.43
CA VAL A 189 -17.66 -10.47 -0.82
C VAL A 189 -17.27 -11.36 -2.00
N ASN A 190 -16.54 -12.45 -1.75
CA ASN A 190 -16.01 -13.38 -2.74
C ASN A 190 -15.39 -12.65 -3.95
N PRO A 191 -14.14 -12.18 -3.86
CA PRO A 191 -13.51 -11.43 -4.96
C PRO A 191 -13.25 -12.29 -6.21
N LEU A 192 -13.41 -13.62 -6.11
CA LEU A 192 -13.30 -14.57 -7.22
C LEU A 192 -14.64 -14.84 -7.92
N ARG A 193 -15.75 -14.22 -7.48
CA ARG A 193 -17.04 -14.41 -8.15
C ARG A 193 -16.98 -13.92 -9.62
N PRO A 194 -17.69 -14.56 -10.56
CA PRO A 194 -17.58 -14.25 -11.99
C PRO A 194 -17.89 -12.79 -12.36
N ASP A 195 -18.78 -12.14 -11.60
CA ASP A 195 -19.19 -10.75 -11.78
C ASP A 195 -18.30 -9.73 -11.05
N SER A 196 -17.27 -10.17 -10.32
CA SER A 196 -16.38 -9.25 -9.60
C SER A 196 -15.35 -8.62 -10.53
N LEU A 197 -15.11 -7.33 -10.32
CA LEU A 197 -13.98 -6.60 -10.89
C LEU A 197 -12.63 -7.25 -10.53
N PHE A 198 -12.53 -7.94 -9.40
CA PHE A 198 -11.30 -8.56 -8.90
C PHE A 198 -11.09 -9.99 -9.41
N SER A 199 -12.04 -10.56 -10.16
CA SER A 199 -11.91 -11.92 -10.72
C SER A 199 -10.66 -12.07 -11.62
N VAL A 200 -10.27 -11.01 -12.31
CA VAL A 200 -9.03 -10.94 -13.12
C VAL A 200 -7.76 -11.15 -12.30
N MET A 201 -7.83 -10.94 -10.97
CA MET A 201 -6.72 -11.16 -10.03
C MET A 201 -6.63 -12.62 -9.54
N ALA A 202 -7.36 -13.56 -10.14
CA ALA A 202 -7.40 -14.96 -9.69
C ALA A 202 -6.00 -15.59 -9.54
N GLY A 203 -5.07 -15.31 -10.45
CA GLY A 203 -3.68 -15.80 -10.34
C GLY A 203 -2.97 -15.27 -9.10
N THR A 204 -3.13 -13.97 -8.79
CA THR A 204 -2.58 -13.35 -7.59
C THR A 204 -3.19 -13.95 -6.32
N PHE A 205 -4.50 -14.20 -6.32
CA PHE A 205 -5.17 -14.84 -5.20
C PHE A 205 -4.77 -16.30 -5.02
N ALA A 206 -4.56 -17.05 -6.10
CA ALA A 206 -4.05 -18.41 -6.06
C ALA A 206 -2.64 -18.45 -5.45
N GLN A 207 -1.77 -17.50 -5.83
CA GLN A 207 -0.44 -17.36 -5.24
C GLN A 207 -0.50 -16.97 -3.76
N MET A 208 -1.39 -16.05 -3.37
CA MET A 208 -1.63 -15.73 -1.95
C MET A 208 -2.04 -16.96 -1.13
N GLN A 209 -2.73 -17.91 -1.76
CA GLN A 209 -3.23 -19.12 -1.14
C GLN A 209 -2.31 -20.33 -1.35
N SER A 210 -1.15 -20.16 -2.00
CA SER A 210 -0.26 -21.27 -2.30
C SER A 210 0.13 -22.02 -1.02
N PRO A 211 0.17 -23.36 -1.04
CA PRO A 211 0.62 -24.14 0.10
C PRO A 211 2.08 -23.81 0.41
N LEU A 212 2.41 -23.81 1.70
CA LEU A 212 3.79 -23.77 2.19
C LEU A 212 4.26 -25.21 2.46
N PRO A 213 5.58 -25.47 2.50
CA PRO A 213 6.12 -26.78 2.87
C PRO A 213 5.55 -27.26 4.21
N GLU A 214 5.32 -28.56 4.38
CA GLU A 214 4.75 -29.09 5.62
C GLU A 214 5.78 -29.26 6.74
N ARG A 215 7.06 -29.38 6.38
CA ARG A 215 8.18 -29.62 7.29
C ARG A 215 9.49 -29.08 6.72
N GLY A 216 10.43 -28.80 7.61
CA GLY A 216 11.83 -28.60 7.29
C GLY A 216 12.17 -27.16 6.91
N ILE A 217 13.38 -26.98 6.40
CA ILE A 217 13.96 -25.67 6.07
C ILE A 217 14.30 -25.53 4.58
N ASP A 218 13.70 -26.37 3.73
CA ASP A 218 13.94 -26.35 2.29
C ASP A 218 13.70 -24.96 1.70
N GLY A 219 14.73 -24.41 1.03
CA GLY A 219 14.68 -23.07 0.45
C GLY A 219 14.86 -21.91 1.43
N ILE A 220 14.95 -22.17 2.75
CA ILE A 220 15.22 -21.14 3.74
C ILE A 220 16.72 -20.90 3.87
N PRO A 221 17.23 -19.66 3.69
CA PRO A 221 18.63 -19.34 3.95
C PRO A 221 19.02 -19.68 5.39
N LEU A 222 20.17 -20.35 5.58
CA LEU A 222 20.63 -20.77 6.91
C LEU A 222 20.62 -19.66 8.00
N PRO A 223 21.01 -18.40 7.71
CA PRO A 223 20.91 -17.34 8.71
C PRO A 223 19.47 -17.06 9.17
N LEU A 224 18.49 -17.15 8.26
CA LEU A 224 17.08 -16.97 8.59
C LEU A 224 16.54 -18.16 9.38
N ALA A 225 16.92 -19.39 9.00
CA ALA A 225 16.56 -20.58 9.76
C ALA A 225 17.09 -20.51 11.20
N ALA A 226 18.34 -20.06 11.39
CA ALA A 226 18.95 -19.91 12.71
C ALA A 226 18.22 -18.86 13.57
N ILE A 227 17.89 -17.70 13.01
CA ILE A 227 17.15 -16.63 13.72
C ILE A 227 15.75 -17.13 14.11
N CYS A 228 15.04 -17.79 13.20
CA CYS A 228 13.71 -18.33 13.47
C CYS A 228 13.71 -19.65 14.27
N LEU A 229 14.88 -20.14 14.70
CA LEU A 229 15.06 -21.41 15.42
C LEU A 229 14.44 -22.62 14.69
N LEU A 230 14.60 -22.65 13.37
CA LEU A 230 14.11 -23.71 12.49
C LEU A 230 15.17 -24.78 12.22
N ASN A 231 14.72 -26.00 12.03
CA ASN A 231 15.52 -27.17 11.65
C ASN A 231 14.69 -28.12 10.77
N ASP A 232 15.30 -29.21 10.28
CA ASP A 232 14.66 -30.16 9.35
C ASP A 232 13.41 -30.86 9.90
N SER A 233 13.21 -30.86 11.22
CA SER A 233 12.01 -31.41 11.86
C SER A 233 10.92 -30.37 12.13
N SER A 234 11.20 -29.09 11.92
CA SER A 234 10.28 -28.00 12.22
C SER A 234 9.06 -28.05 11.31
N THR A 235 7.91 -27.69 11.87
CA THR A 235 6.61 -27.64 11.20
C THR A 235 5.84 -26.41 11.71
N ALA A 236 4.75 -26.03 11.04
CA ALA A 236 3.85 -24.97 11.49
C ALA A 236 3.27 -25.20 12.91
N LYS A 237 3.20 -26.47 13.35
CA LYS A 237 2.72 -26.83 14.69
C LYS A 237 3.80 -26.72 15.76
N SER A 238 5.06 -26.97 15.41
CA SER A 238 6.17 -27.03 16.37
C SER A 238 6.93 -25.72 16.49
N ASN A 239 6.89 -24.85 15.47
CA ASN A 239 7.55 -23.56 15.49
C ASN A 239 6.63 -22.48 14.90
N PRO A 240 6.32 -21.41 15.66
CA PRO A 240 5.38 -20.38 15.21
C PRO A 240 5.92 -19.54 14.04
N TYR A 241 7.24 -19.49 13.84
CA TYR A 241 7.89 -18.74 12.76
C TYR A 241 7.90 -19.48 11.41
N PHE A 242 7.57 -20.78 11.42
CA PHE A 242 7.72 -21.66 10.27
C PHE A 242 7.06 -21.12 8.99
N ASP A 243 5.77 -20.81 9.04
CA ASP A 243 5.03 -20.33 7.86
C ASP A 243 5.52 -18.96 7.38
N ALA A 244 5.91 -18.07 8.31
CA ALA A 244 6.37 -16.73 7.97
C ALA A 244 7.77 -16.76 7.36
N ALA A 245 8.66 -17.64 7.84
CA ALA A 245 9.98 -17.81 7.27
C ALA A 245 9.90 -18.37 5.85
N HIS A 246 9.09 -19.41 5.62
CA HIS A 246 8.86 -19.97 4.28
C HIS A 246 8.25 -18.95 3.32
N ALA A 247 7.25 -18.19 3.77
CA ALA A 247 6.65 -17.14 2.94
C ALA A 247 7.63 -16.00 2.64
N LEU A 248 8.46 -15.60 3.62
CA LEU A 248 9.48 -14.57 3.40
C LEU A 248 10.52 -15.01 2.37
N CYS A 249 10.93 -16.28 2.38
CA CYS A 249 11.93 -16.79 1.44
C CYS A 249 11.51 -16.65 -0.01
N GLN A 250 10.20 -16.63 -0.29
CA GLN A 250 9.69 -16.37 -1.64
C GLN A 250 9.93 -14.93 -2.12
N ILE A 251 10.24 -14.02 -1.20
CA ILE A 251 10.44 -12.57 -1.44
C ILE A 251 11.92 -12.20 -1.31
N LEU A 252 12.62 -12.69 -0.28
CA LEU A 252 13.92 -12.19 0.19
C LEU A 252 15.04 -12.14 -0.86
N GLY A 253 14.98 -13.02 -1.87
CA GLY A 253 15.99 -13.13 -2.93
C GLY A 253 15.59 -12.49 -4.26
N ARG A 254 14.45 -11.78 -4.34
CA ARG A 254 13.94 -11.20 -5.57
C ARG A 254 14.23 -9.69 -5.65
N PRO A 255 14.51 -9.15 -6.85
CA PRO A 255 14.45 -7.72 -7.08
C PRO A 255 13.05 -7.17 -6.78
N ASP A 256 12.95 -5.93 -6.28
CA ASP A 256 11.66 -5.30 -5.93
C ASP A 256 10.67 -5.31 -7.12
N SER A 257 11.17 -5.17 -8.36
CA SER A 257 10.36 -5.22 -9.58
C SER A 257 9.73 -6.58 -9.88
N GLU A 258 10.20 -7.66 -9.24
CA GLU A 258 9.70 -9.02 -9.42
C GLU A 258 8.85 -9.50 -8.24
N VAL A 259 8.75 -8.71 -7.17
CA VAL A 259 7.92 -9.04 -6.00
C VAL A 259 6.47 -8.78 -6.35
N THR A 260 5.68 -9.84 -6.37
CA THR A 260 4.25 -9.76 -6.67
C THR A 260 3.42 -9.45 -5.44
N SER A 261 2.24 -8.83 -5.63
CA SER A 261 1.27 -8.65 -4.55
C SER A 261 0.84 -9.98 -3.91
N GLY A 262 0.84 -11.09 -4.65
CA GLY A 262 0.47 -12.41 -4.15
C GLY A 262 1.47 -12.94 -3.12
N GLN A 263 2.78 -12.89 -3.41
CA GLN A 263 3.85 -13.25 -2.47
C GLN A 263 3.80 -12.39 -1.21
N THR A 264 3.64 -11.08 -1.41
CA THR A 264 3.51 -10.10 -0.33
C THR A 264 2.34 -10.47 0.59
N GLN A 265 1.16 -10.75 0.03
CA GLN A 265 -0.01 -11.12 0.83
C GLN A 265 0.13 -12.50 1.50
N LEU A 266 0.83 -13.45 0.88
CA LEU A 266 1.14 -14.75 1.49
C LEU A 266 1.97 -14.57 2.77
N PHE A 267 3.05 -13.77 2.70
CA PHE A 267 3.85 -13.44 3.87
C PHE A 267 3.03 -12.75 4.96
N MET A 268 2.20 -11.77 4.58
CA MET A 268 1.31 -11.07 5.51
C MET A 268 0.40 -12.07 6.22
N ARG A 269 -0.25 -12.99 5.49
CA ARG A 269 -1.10 -14.05 6.06
C ARG A 269 -0.34 -14.95 7.03
N SER A 270 0.87 -15.38 6.66
CA SER A 270 1.68 -16.24 7.52
C SER A 270 2.12 -15.54 8.80
N SER A 271 2.38 -14.23 8.73
CA SER A 271 2.68 -13.41 9.91
C SER A 271 1.46 -13.17 10.81
N MET A 272 0.22 -13.37 10.33
CA MET A 272 -0.99 -13.25 11.17
C MET A 272 -1.07 -14.34 12.24
N ALA A 273 -0.48 -15.51 12.02
CA ALA A 273 -0.37 -16.56 13.04
C ALA A 273 0.60 -16.17 14.18
N LEU A 274 1.55 -15.30 13.88
CA LEU A 274 2.62 -14.84 14.77
C LEU A 274 2.22 -13.65 15.66
N SER A 275 1.05 -13.04 15.48
CA SER A 275 0.60 -11.88 16.28
C SER A 275 0.39 -12.20 17.77
N LYS A 276 0.59 -13.45 18.19
CA LYS A 276 0.61 -13.89 19.59
C LYS A 276 2.03 -14.09 20.15
N THR A 277 3.10 -14.00 19.36
CA THR A 277 4.44 -14.45 19.80
C THR A 277 5.64 -13.69 19.20
N CYS A 278 5.48 -12.79 18.23
CA CYS A 278 6.64 -12.25 17.52
C CYS A 278 7.42 -11.15 18.28
N SER A 279 8.72 -11.39 18.48
CA SER A 279 9.71 -10.45 19.04
C SER A 279 10.90 -10.13 18.11
N GLU A 280 10.81 -10.37 16.79
CA GLU A 280 11.98 -10.24 15.90
C GLU A 280 11.74 -9.44 14.60
N ILE A 281 12.71 -8.54 14.32
CA ILE A 281 12.54 -7.16 13.82
C ILE A 281 12.97 -6.97 12.36
N ARG A 282 13.99 -7.70 11.90
CA ARG A 282 14.74 -7.33 10.68
C ARG A 282 14.04 -7.67 9.36
N ILE A 283 13.10 -8.61 9.42
CA ILE A 283 12.38 -9.15 8.26
C ILE A 283 11.30 -8.17 7.79
N LEU A 284 10.56 -7.60 8.74
CA LEU A 284 9.50 -6.63 8.47
C LEU A 284 10.05 -5.29 7.99
N TRP A 285 11.24 -4.91 8.44
CA TRP A 285 11.96 -3.74 7.94
C TRP A 285 12.33 -3.86 6.46
N ARG A 286 12.92 -5.00 6.03
CA ARG A 286 13.16 -5.27 4.61
C ARG A 286 11.89 -5.28 3.78
N PHE A 287 10.80 -5.81 4.33
CA PHE A 287 9.50 -5.85 3.67
C PHE A 287 8.87 -4.46 3.49
N CYS A 288 8.96 -3.58 4.49
CA CYS A 288 8.63 -2.15 4.34
C CYS A 288 9.53 -1.48 3.30
N CYS A 289 10.84 -1.75 3.29
CA CYS A 289 11.74 -1.18 2.29
C CYS A 289 11.47 -1.66 0.86
N CYS A 290 11.15 -2.95 0.65
CA CYS A 290 10.86 -3.54 -0.67
C CYS A 290 9.56 -3.02 -1.29
N ILE A 291 8.54 -2.71 -0.47
CA ILE A 291 7.27 -2.15 -0.98
C ILE A 291 7.37 -0.64 -1.26
N TYR A 292 8.25 0.07 -0.54
CA TYR A 292 8.49 1.50 -0.73
C TYR A 292 9.70 1.83 -1.60
N GLY A 293 10.35 0.85 -2.22
CA GLY A 293 11.54 1.08 -3.06
C GLY A 293 12.64 1.87 -2.34
N THR A 294 12.88 1.59 -1.05
CA THR A 294 13.94 2.25 -0.28
C THR A 294 15.17 1.36 -0.20
N ALA A 295 15.99 1.44 -1.25
CA ALA A 295 17.43 1.27 -1.14
C ALA A 295 18.09 2.60 -1.52
N LYS A 296 18.42 3.39 -0.51
CA LYS A 296 19.63 4.22 -0.54
C LYS A 296 20.48 3.81 0.63
#